data_AF-A0A3D1F985-F1
#
_entry.id   AF-A0A3D1F985-F1
#
_cell.length_a   1.000
_cell.length_b   1.000
_cell.length_c   1.000
_cell.angle_alpha   90.00
_cell.angle_beta   90.00
_cell.angle_gamma   90.00
#
_symmetry.space_group_name_H-M   'P 1'
#
loop_
_entity.id
_entity.type
_entity.pdbx_description
1 polymer ?
#
loop_
_entity_poly.entity_id
_entity_poly.type
_entity_poly.pdbx_seq_one_letter_code
_entity_poly.pdbx_strand_id
1 'polypeptide(L)'
;MEFTFTDQLSVINQRELGPDVYSYGIALRAFTLQSPDVIYVGNIRDHETMAAALTAAETGVLVLSTLHTINAAQTVERIINFFPPYQHEQIAIQLSGLLKGVISLRLIPLKEGSGREPAYESMVLTPTIARLIRERKVWEIPRYLEDGGIFGMQSFNQSLAKLVKEGKVTVEEAKQFSDNKDEFELMIKGIKR
;
A
#
# COMPACT_ATOMS: atom_id res chain seq x y z
N MET A 1 14.77 14.70 -5.80
CA MET A 1 14.16 14.49 -4.46
C MET A 1 12.88 15.30 -4.35
N GLU A 2 11.86 14.84 -3.62
CA GLU A 2 10.59 15.59 -3.44
C GLU A 2 10.52 16.35 -2.12
N PHE A 3 11.03 15.76 -1.04
CA PHE A 3 11.06 16.35 0.31
C PHE A 3 12.47 16.20 0.91
N THR A 4 12.90 17.23 1.64
CA THR A 4 14.17 17.20 2.40
C THR A 4 13.86 17.04 3.87
N PHE A 5 14.43 16.01 4.48
CA PHE A 5 14.34 15.74 5.90
C PHE A 5 15.64 16.16 6.57
N THR A 6 15.53 16.58 7.83
CA THR A 6 16.68 16.93 8.68
C THR A 6 16.75 15.98 9.85
N ASP A 7 17.97 15.71 10.31
CA ASP A 7 18.21 14.84 11.44
C ASP A 7 17.52 15.40 12.69
N GLN A 8 16.84 14.51 13.41
CA GLN A 8 16.22 14.82 14.71
C GLN A 8 16.60 13.71 15.70
N LEU A 9 15.73 12.71 15.84
CA LEU A 9 16.01 11.51 16.64
C LEU A 9 16.62 10.37 15.81
N SER A 10 16.74 10.57 14.50
CA SER A 10 17.29 9.62 13.54
C SER A 10 18.27 10.33 12.61
N VAL A 11 19.27 9.58 12.15
CA VAL A 11 20.18 10.01 11.08
C VAL A 11 19.53 9.67 9.75
N ILE A 12 19.34 10.67 8.89
CA ILE A 12 18.61 10.53 7.63
C ILE A 12 19.58 10.75 6.47
N ASN A 13 19.79 9.69 5.69
CA ASN A 13 20.58 9.75 4.46
C ASN A 13 19.64 9.63 3.25
N GLN A 14 19.49 10.72 2.49
CA GLN A 14 18.69 10.76 1.27
C GLN A 14 19.60 10.69 0.04
N ARG A 15 19.27 9.80 -0.91
CA ARG A 15 20.01 9.66 -2.17
C ARG A 15 19.04 9.70 -3.35
N GLU A 16 19.41 10.45 -4.37
CA GLU A 16 18.68 10.58 -5.62
C GLU A 16 19.23 9.66 -6.70
N LEU A 17 18.32 8.99 -7.40
CA LEU A 17 18.65 8.19 -8.57
C LEU A 17 19.18 9.09 -9.69
N GLY A 18 20.35 8.78 -10.21
CA GLY A 18 21.09 9.60 -11.17
C GLY A 18 22.27 10.31 -10.49
N PRO A 19 22.04 11.42 -9.75
CA PRO A 19 23.11 12.20 -9.13
C PRO A 19 23.92 11.41 -8.09
N ASP A 20 23.27 10.58 -7.27
CA ASP A 20 23.92 9.91 -6.14
C ASP A 20 24.09 8.40 -6.35
N VAL A 21 23.14 7.77 -7.06
CA VAL A 21 23.12 6.32 -7.31
C VAL A 21 22.70 5.98 -8.73
N TYR A 22 23.38 5.02 -9.37
CA TYR A 22 23.10 4.63 -10.76
C TYR A 22 21.80 3.83 -10.93
N SER A 23 21.46 2.98 -9.97
CA SER A 23 20.25 2.15 -10.00
C SER A 23 19.75 1.83 -8.59
N TYR A 24 18.45 1.54 -8.45
CA TYR A 24 17.88 1.11 -7.17
C TYR A 24 18.50 -0.19 -6.66
N GLY A 25 18.76 -1.16 -7.54
CA GLY A 25 19.40 -2.43 -7.16
C GLY A 25 20.79 -2.25 -6.55
N ILE A 26 21.61 -1.36 -7.11
CA ILE A 26 22.93 -1.04 -6.55
C ILE A 26 22.77 -0.30 -5.22
N ALA A 27 21.87 0.67 -5.14
CA ALA A 27 21.63 1.44 -3.93
C ALA A 27 21.20 0.52 -2.78
N LEU A 28 20.21 -0.36 -3.00
CA LEU A 28 19.69 -1.28 -1.99
C LEU A 28 20.75 -2.26 -1.48
N ARG A 29 21.56 -2.84 -2.37
CA ARG A 29 22.69 -3.71 -1.98
C ARG A 29 23.75 -2.96 -1.18
N ALA A 30 24.02 -1.69 -1.52
CA ALA A 30 24.96 -0.89 -0.75
C ALA A 30 24.39 -0.51 0.63
N PHE A 31 23.09 -0.23 0.70
CA PHE A 31 22.43 0.12 1.96
C PHE A 31 22.38 -1.04 2.96
N THR A 32 22.22 -2.29 2.53
CA THR A 32 22.26 -3.42 3.48
C THR A 32 23.60 -3.53 4.22
N LEU A 33 24.71 -3.06 3.63
CA LEU A 33 26.01 -2.99 4.29
C LEU A 33 26.14 -1.85 5.31
N GLN A 34 25.24 -0.85 5.24
CA GLN A 34 25.21 0.29 6.16
C GLN A 34 24.34 0.05 7.40
N SER A 35 23.78 -1.16 7.54
CA SER A 35 22.92 -1.56 8.67
C SER A 35 21.79 -0.55 9.00
N PRO A 36 20.96 -0.13 8.02
CA PRO A 36 19.87 0.80 8.26
C PRO A 36 18.73 0.13 9.02
N ASP A 37 18.06 0.89 9.90
CA ASP A 37 16.83 0.45 10.55
C ASP A 37 15.61 0.56 9.60
N VAL A 38 15.62 1.58 8.73
CA VAL A 38 14.52 1.89 7.80
C VAL A 38 15.08 2.22 6.41
N ILE A 39 14.47 1.66 5.37
CA ILE A 39 14.75 2.00 3.98
C ILE A 39 13.46 2.50 3.33
N TYR A 40 13.52 3.64 2.64
CA TYR A 40 12.46 4.11 1.75
C TYR A 40 12.89 3.99 0.29
N VAL A 41 12.12 3.23 -0.49
CA VAL A 41 12.29 3.07 -1.93
C VAL A 41 11.19 3.85 -2.63
N GLY A 42 11.56 4.89 -3.38
CA GLY A 42 10.59 5.80 -3.98
C GLY A 42 9.50 5.10 -4.79
N ASN A 43 9.88 4.18 -5.69
CA ASN A 43 8.95 3.39 -6.51
C ASN A 43 9.63 2.11 -6.98
N ILE A 44 8.93 0.97 -6.90
CA ILE A 44 9.42 -0.31 -7.43
C ILE A 44 8.78 -0.60 -8.78
N ARG A 45 9.62 -0.69 -9.82
CA ARG A 45 9.19 -0.88 -11.21
C ARG A 45 9.63 -2.19 -11.84
N ASP A 46 10.58 -2.88 -11.23
CA ASP A 46 11.20 -4.08 -11.78
C ASP A 46 11.43 -5.15 -10.71
N HIS A 47 11.70 -6.35 -11.20
CA HIS A 47 11.99 -7.54 -10.39
C HIS A 47 13.22 -7.34 -9.49
N GLU A 48 14.30 -6.75 -9.99
CA GLU A 48 15.55 -6.62 -9.23
C GLU A 48 15.34 -5.77 -7.97
N THR A 49 14.64 -4.65 -8.12
CA THR A 49 14.34 -3.74 -7.01
C THR A 49 13.38 -4.38 -6.02
N MET A 50 12.35 -5.09 -6.49
CA MET A 50 11.42 -5.82 -5.60
C MET A 50 12.14 -6.91 -4.80
N ALA A 51 12.97 -7.71 -5.47
CA ALA A 51 13.74 -8.76 -4.81
C ALA A 51 14.66 -8.18 -3.73
N ALA A 52 15.38 -7.10 -4.03
CA ALA A 52 16.24 -6.43 -3.06
C ALA A 52 15.46 -5.86 -1.87
N ALA A 53 14.27 -5.30 -2.10
CA ALA A 53 13.39 -4.82 -1.04
C ALA A 53 12.91 -5.96 -0.12
N LEU A 54 12.52 -7.10 -0.68
CA LEU A 54 12.12 -8.29 0.10
C LEU A 54 13.30 -8.83 0.93
N THR A 55 14.49 -8.95 0.34
CA THR A 55 15.69 -9.40 1.06
C THR A 55 16.03 -8.46 2.22
N ALA A 56 15.97 -7.14 2.03
CA ALA A 56 16.19 -6.19 3.12
C ALA A 56 15.16 -6.38 4.25
N ALA A 57 13.88 -6.56 3.89
CA ALA A 57 12.82 -6.81 4.87
C ALA A 57 13.04 -8.13 5.66
N GLU A 58 13.54 -9.18 5.01
CA GLU A 58 13.90 -10.44 5.69
C GLU A 58 15.00 -10.27 6.73
N THR A 59 15.94 -9.35 6.50
CA THR A 59 17.02 -9.05 7.46
C THR A 59 16.57 -8.22 8.66
N GLY A 60 15.27 -7.88 8.76
CA GLY A 60 14.69 -7.14 9.87
C GLY A 60 14.60 -5.63 9.66
N VAL A 61 14.97 -5.13 8.47
CA VAL A 61 14.86 -3.71 8.11
C VAL A 61 13.41 -3.36 7.79
N LEU A 62 12.93 -2.21 8.27
CA LEU A 62 11.63 -1.70 7.86
C LEU A 62 11.73 -1.10 6.45
N VAL A 63 11.11 -1.74 5.46
CA VAL A 63 11.10 -1.25 4.08
C VAL A 63 9.77 -0.57 3.78
N LEU A 64 9.85 0.69 3.37
CA LEU A 64 8.74 1.50 2.87
C LEU A 64 8.90 1.67 1.36
N SER A 65 7.84 1.47 0.59
CA SER A 65 7.88 1.68 -0.86
C SER A 65 6.53 2.07 -1.42
N THR A 66 6.52 2.63 -2.63
CA THR A 66 5.30 2.87 -3.40
C THR A 66 5.19 1.94 -4.61
N LEU A 67 3.95 1.63 -4.98
CA LEU A 67 3.58 0.91 -6.20
C LEU A 67 2.39 1.65 -6.85
N HIS A 68 2.26 1.53 -8.17
CA HIS A 68 1.12 2.08 -8.92
C HIS A 68 -0.02 1.06 -9.02
N THR A 69 -0.64 0.76 -7.89
CA THR A 69 -1.79 -0.15 -7.76
C THR A 69 -2.97 0.59 -7.16
N ILE A 70 -4.20 0.14 -7.47
CA ILE A 70 -5.40 0.90 -7.09
C ILE A 70 -5.92 0.55 -5.70
N ASN A 71 -5.60 -0.63 -5.16
CA ASN A 71 -6.00 -1.11 -3.84
C ASN A 71 -5.02 -2.15 -3.27
N ALA A 72 -5.27 -2.59 -2.03
CA ALA A 72 -4.39 -3.49 -1.28
C ALA A 72 -4.30 -4.88 -1.91
N ALA A 73 -5.42 -5.44 -2.37
CA ALA A 73 -5.44 -6.75 -3.03
C ALA A 73 -4.59 -6.75 -4.31
N GLN A 74 -4.75 -5.74 -5.17
CA GLN A 74 -3.93 -5.58 -6.38
C GLN A 74 -2.47 -5.29 -6.06
N THR A 75 -2.18 -4.61 -4.95
CA THR A 75 -0.79 -4.40 -4.49
C THR A 75 -0.10 -5.72 -4.20
N VAL A 76 -0.75 -6.61 -3.44
CA VAL A 76 -0.22 -7.94 -3.14
C VAL A 76 -0.01 -8.75 -4.43
N GLU A 77 -1.01 -8.77 -5.30
CA GLU A 77 -0.93 -9.48 -6.58
C GLU A 77 0.21 -8.94 -7.46
N ARG A 78 0.37 -7.61 -7.52
CA ARG A 78 1.43 -6.96 -8.28
C ARG A 78 2.82 -7.31 -7.74
N ILE A 79 2.99 -7.39 -6.42
CA ILE A 79 4.24 -7.80 -5.79
C ILE A 79 4.63 -9.20 -6.27
N ILE A 80 3.70 -10.16 -6.21
CA ILE A 80 3.93 -11.55 -6.65
C ILE A 80 4.26 -11.59 -8.15
N ASN A 81 3.57 -10.78 -8.96
CA ASN A 81 3.74 -10.74 -10.41
C ASN A 81 5.03 -10.05 -10.90
N PHE A 82 5.85 -9.47 -10.02
CA PHE A 82 7.23 -9.11 -10.38
C PHE A 82 8.11 -10.34 -10.63
N PHE A 83 7.71 -11.50 -10.11
CA PHE A 83 8.46 -12.74 -10.20
C PHE A 83 7.87 -13.67 -11.27
N PRO A 84 8.68 -14.58 -11.84
CA PRO A 84 8.19 -15.56 -12.80
C PRO A 84 7.23 -16.57 -12.14
N PRO A 85 6.29 -17.17 -12.88
CA PRO A 85 5.21 -18.01 -12.31
C PRO A 85 5.67 -19.15 -11.40
N TYR A 86 6.83 -19.74 -11.67
CA TYR A 86 7.38 -20.84 -10.87
C TYR A 86 7.85 -20.41 -9.48
N GLN A 87 8.04 -19.11 -9.22
CA GLN A 87 8.39 -18.57 -7.91
C GLN A 87 7.19 -18.00 -7.14
N HIS A 88 6.01 -17.91 -7.76
CA HIS A 88 4.86 -17.24 -7.15
C HIS A 88 4.44 -17.84 -5.80
N GLU A 89 4.52 -19.15 -5.66
CA GLU A 89 4.20 -19.83 -4.40
C GLU A 89 5.19 -19.43 -3.29
N GLN A 90 6.50 -19.45 -3.59
CA GLN A 90 7.53 -19.05 -2.65
C GLN A 90 7.37 -17.58 -2.23
N ILE A 91 7.14 -16.68 -3.19
CA ILE A 91 6.96 -15.24 -2.92
C ILE A 91 5.69 -14.99 -2.11
N ALA A 92 4.60 -15.71 -2.37
CA ALA A 92 3.38 -15.60 -1.58
C ALA A 92 3.60 -16.04 -0.11
N ILE A 93 4.33 -17.15 0.10
CA ILE A 93 4.70 -17.60 1.45
C ILE A 93 5.56 -16.55 2.16
N GLN A 94 6.61 -16.07 1.50
CA GLN A 94 7.52 -15.05 2.02
C GLN A 94 6.76 -13.76 2.38
N LEU A 95 5.96 -13.23 1.45
CA LEU A 95 5.17 -12.02 1.66
C LEU A 95 4.18 -12.17 2.82
N SER A 96 3.61 -13.36 3.01
CA SER A 96 2.70 -13.65 4.14
C SER A 96 3.35 -13.52 5.52
N GLY A 97 4.68 -13.50 5.61
CA GLY A 97 5.43 -13.28 6.86
C GLY A 97 6.06 -11.89 6.97
N LEU A 98 6.37 -11.26 5.83
CA LEU A 98 7.13 -9.99 5.80
C LEU A 98 6.25 -8.74 5.73
N LEU A 99 5.15 -8.78 4.99
CA LEU A 99 4.31 -7.60 4.77
C LEU A 99 3.79 -7.06 6.11
N LYS A 100 3.84 -5.74 6.32
CA LYS A 100 3.24 -5.13 7.51
C LYS A 100 1.86 -4.54 7.23
N GLY A 101 1.70 -3.94 6.07
CA GLY A 101 0.43 -3.40 5.62
C GLY A 101 0.56 -2.76 4.24
N VAL A 102 -0.59 -2.37 3.71
CA VAL A 102 -0.70 -1.61 2.46
C VAL A 102 -1.65 -0.45 2.70
N ILE A 103 -1.26 0.75 2.26
CA ILE A 103 -2.12 1.92 2.25
C ILE A 103 -2.29 2.33 0.79
N SER A 104 -3.54 2.37 0.34
CA SER A 104 -3.90 2.83 -1.01
C SER A 104 -4.62 4.16 -0.89
N LEU A 105 -4.32 5.13 -1.76
CA LEU A 105 -4.82 6.51 -1.64
C LEU A 105 -5.43 7.02 -2.94
N ARG A 106 -6.51 7.79 -2.82
CA ARG A 106 -7.17 8.52 -3.91
C ARG A 106 -7.48 9.95 -3.44
N LEU A 107 -7.13 10.94 -4.25
CA LEU A 107 -7.45 12.34 -3.95
C LEU A 107 -8.77 12.73 -4.62
N ILE A 108 -9.78 12.96 -3.80
CA ILE A 108 -11.16 13.25 -4.23
C ILE A 108 -11.38 14.77 -4.24
N PRO A 109 -11.94 15.35 -5.31
CA PRO A 109 -12.32 16.75 -5.32
C PRO A 109 -13.27 17.13 -4.17
N LEU A 110 -12.99 18.24 -3.50
CA LEU A 110 -13.87 18.78 -2.47
C LEU A 110 -15.16 19.33 -3.09
N LYS A 111 -16.26 19.23 -2.34
CA LYS A 111 -17.57 19.79 -2.73
C LYS A 111 -17.51 21.29 -3.04
N GLU A 112 -16.68 22.03 -2.32
CA GLU A 112 -16.53 23.48 -2.47
C GLU A 112 -15.59 23.88 -3.63
N GLY A 113 -15.11 22.92 -4.43
CA GLY A 113 -14.43 23.16 -5.71
C GLY A 113 -12.97 23.58 -5.63
N SER A 114 -12.48 24.04 -4.46
CA SER A 114 -11.05 24.28 -4.23
C SER A 114 -10.48 23.20 -3.31
N GLY A 115 -9.47 22.48 -3.78
CA GLY A 115 -8.75 21.45 -3.01
C GLY A 115 -9.24 20.01 -3.23
N ARG A 116 -8.57 19.08 -2.54
CA ARG A 116 -8.86 17.64 -2.59
C ARG A 116 -8.74 17.03 -1.19
N GLU A 117 -9.55 16.03 -0.92
CA GLU A 117 -9.49 15.23 0.30
C GLU A 117 -8.98 13.82 -0.01
N PRO A 118 -8.04 13.27 0.77
CA PRO A 118 -7.61 11.89 0.59
C PRO A 118 -8.66 10.91 1.10
N ALA A 119 -9.22 10.11 0.18
CA ALA A 119 -9.82 8.83 0.54
C ALA A 119 -8.70 7.77 0.53
N TYR A 120 -8.67 6.93 1.55
CA TYR A 120 -7.67 5.87 1.66
C TYR A 120 -8.29 4.55 2.11
N GLU A 121 -7.65 3.48 1.67
CA GLU A 121 -7.84 2.12 2.14
C GLU A 121 -6.60 1.70 2.93
N SER A 122 -6.80 1.09 4.11
CA SER A 122 -5.74 0.57 4.95
C SER A 122 -5.91 -0.94 5.17
N MET A 123 -4.87 -1.70 4.82
CA MET A 123 -4.74 -3.12 5.12
C MET A 123 -3.57 -3.34 6.05
N VAL A 124 -3.77 -4.12 7.10
CA VAL A 124 -2.71 -4.59 8.02
C VAL A 124 -2.54 -6.10 7.86
N LEU A 125 -1.33 -6.64 8.05
CA LEU A 125 -1.13 -8.08 7.99
C LEU A 125 -1.67 -8.78 9.26
N THR A 126 -2.94 -9.17 9.25
CA THR A 126 -3.52 -10.05 10.28
C THR A 126 -3.27 -11.53 9.95
N PRO A 127 -3.45 -12.48 10.89
CA PRO A 127 -3.33 -13.91 10.59
C PRO A 127 -4.22 -14.36 9.42
N THR A 128 -5.41 -13.77 9.28
CA THR A 128 -6.32 -14.05 8.18
C THR A 128 -5.78 -13.52 6.85
N ILE A 129 -5.32 -12.27 6.79
CA ILE A 129 -4.72 -11.70 5.57
C ILE A 129 -3.47 -12.49 5.18
N ALA A 130 -2.59 -12.83 6.13
CA ALA A 130 -1.42 -13.66 5.89
C ALA A 130 -1.79 -15.01 5.26
N ARG A 131 -2.84 -15.67 5.78
CA ARG A 131 -3.35 -16.92 5.21
C ARG A 131 -3.86 -16.72 3.78
N LEU A 132 -4.63 -15.67 3.51
CA LEU A 132 -5.14 -15.38 2.16
C LEU A 132 -4.01 -15.13 1.14
N ILE A 133 -2.96 -14.39 1.55
CA ILE A 133 -1.77 -14.17 0.72
C ILE A 133 -1.10 -15.52 0.41
N ARG A 134 -0.87 -16.36 1.43
CA ARG A 134 -0.23 -17.67 1.28
C ARG A 134 -1.01 -18.61 0.37
N GLU A 135 -2.34 -18.63 0.50
CA GLU A 135 -3.25 -19.42 -0.35
C GLU A 135 -3.48 -18.79 -1.74
N ARG A 136 -2.90 -17.61 -2.01
CA ARG A 136 -3.13 -16.79 -3.22
C ARG A 136 -4.60 -16.42 -3.46
N LYS A 137 -5.40 -16.36 -2.40
CA LYS A 137 -6.82 -15.93 -2.42
C LYS A 137 -6.96 -14.43 -2.18
N VAL A 138 -6.14 -13.64 -2.87
CA VAL A 138 -6.03 -12.19 -2.67
C VAL A 138 -7.33 -11.44 -3.00
N TRP A 139 -8.17 -12.02 -3.87
CA TRP A 139 -9.50 -11.47 -4.20
C TRP A 139 -10.48 -11.47 -3.02
N GLU A 140 -10.23 -12.26 -1.96
CA GLU A 140 -11.06 -12.24 -0.75
C GLU A 140 -10.68 -11.11 0.22
N ILE A 141 -9.48 -10.53 0.09
CA ILE A 141 -8.97 -9.48 0.99
C ILE A 141 -9.98 -8.34 1.21
N PRO A 142 -10.64 -7.77 0.17
CA PRO A 142 -11.55 -6.64 0.35
C PRO A 142 -12.64 -6.88 1.39
N ARG A 143 -13.20 -8.09 1.42
CA ARG A 143 -14.24 -8.47 2.40
C ARG A 143 -13.73 -8.36 3.85
N TYR A 144 -12.48 -8.75 4.09
CA TYR A 144 -11.90 -8.69 5.43
C TYR A 144 -11.44 -7.29 5.83
N LEU A 145 -11.22 -6.38 4.87
CA LEU A 145 -10.95 -4.98 5.17
C LEU A 145 -12.17 -4.30 5.78
N GLU A 146 -13.36 -4.60 5.26
CA GLU A 146 -14.61 -4.00 5.74
C GLU A 146 -14.90 -4.35 7.21
N ASP A 147 -14.65 -5.60 7.59
CA ASP A 147 -14.84 -6.11 8.94
C ASP A 147 -13.63 -5.83 9.87
N GLY A 148 -12.51 -5.38 9.29
CA GLY A 148 -11.21 -5.26 9.97
C GLY A 148 -11.00 -4.00 10.80
N GLY A 149 -12.05 -3.21 11.06
CA GLY A 149 -11.95 -1.91 11.74
C GLY A 149 -11.24 -1.95 13.10
N ILE A 150 -11.40 -3.03 13.87
CA ILE A 150 -10.71 -3.22 15.16
C ILE A 150 -9.17 -3.30 15.02
N PHE A 151 -8.68 -3.69 13.85
CA PHE A 151 -7.26 -3.76 13.52
C PHE A 151 -6.76 -2.50 12.80
N GLY A 152 -7.57 -1.44 12.73
CA GLY A 152 -7.26 -0.22 11.98
C GLY A 152 -7.37 -0.38 10.46
N MET A 153 -8.03 -1.45 9.98
CA MET A 153 -8.33 -1.60 8.57
C MET A 153 -9.54 -0.77 8.17
N GLN A 154 -9.58 -0.38 6.90
CA GLN A 154 -10.66 0.40 6.34
C GLN A 154 -10.69 0.20 4.83
N SER A 155 -11.85 -0.09 4.26
CA SER A 155 -12.02 -0.15 2.80
C SER A 155 -12.15 1.25 2.18
N PHE A 156 -11.89 1.37 0.86
CA PHE A 156 -12.15 2.63 0.15
C PHE A 156 -13.60 3.08 0.27
N ASN A 157 -14.58 2.16 0.16
CA ASN A 157 -15.99 2.49 0.28
C ASN A 157 -16.33 3.08 1.65
N GLN A 158 -15.78 2.54 2.73
CA GLN A 158 -15.92 3.11 4.08
C GLN A 158 -15.30 4.51 4.18
N SER A 159 -14.12 4.69 3.58
CA SER A 159 -13.43 5.99 3.49
C SER A 159 -14.30 7.04 2.79
N LEU A 160 -14.78 6.71 1.59
CA LEU A 160 -15.61 7.58 0.78
C LEU A 160 -16.93 7.91 1.46
N ALA A 161 -17.59 6.92 2.08
CA ALA A 161 -18.86 7.13 2.78
C ALA A 161 -18.68 8.05 4.00
N LYS A 162 -17.55 7.94 4.71
CA LYS A 162 -17.18 8.86 5.77
C LYS A 162 -17.01 10.29 5.25
N LEU A 163 -16.27 10.49 4.14
CA LEU A 163 -16.07 11.82 3.56
C LEU A 163 -17.38 12.47 3.09
N VAL A 164 -18.31 11.69 2.53
CA VAL A 164 -19.65 12.15 2.17
C VAL A 164 -20.44 12.55 3.41
N LYS A 165 -20.43 11.71 4.45
CA LYS A 165 -21.15 11.96 5.71
C LYS A 165 -20.62 13.21 6.43
N GLU A 166 -19.31 13.48 6.32
CA GLU A 166 -18.66 14.69 6.83
C GLU A 166 -18.93 15.94 5.95
N GLY A 167 -19.60 15.78 4.80
CA GLY A 167 -19.95 16.88 3.90
C GLY A 167 -18.77 17.40 3.06
N LYS A 168 -17.61 16.72 3.09
CA LYS A 168 -16.40 17.15 2.38
C LYS A 168 -16.47 16.94 0.88
N VAL A 169 -17.11 15.85 0.44
CA VAL A 169 -17.22 15.45 -0.97
C VAL A 169 -18.69 15.15 -1.31
N THR A 170 -19.07 15.28 -2.58
CA THR A 170 -20.42 14.91 -3.03
C THR A 170 -20.56 13.39 -3.17
N VAL A 171 -21.81 12.89 -3.13
CA VAL A 171 -22.09 11.46 -3.34
C VAL A 171 -21.67 11.05 -4.75
N GLU A 172 -21.94 11.91 -5.73
CA GLU A 172 -21.63 11.71 -7.14
C GLU A 172 -20.13 11.55 -7.35
N GLU A 173 -19.32 12.44 -6.75
CA GLU A 173 -17.88 12.41 -6.86
C GLU A 173 -17.31 11.17 -6.15
N ALA A 174 -17.73 10.93 -4.92
CA ALA A 174 -17.28 9.77 -4.14
C ALA A 174 -17.58 8.44 -4.87
N LYS A 175 -18.73 8.32 -5.51
CA LYS A 175 -19.11 7.13 -6.30
C LYS A 175 -18.18 6.89 -7.49
N GLN A 176 -17.62 7.92 -8.12
CA GLN A 176 -16.68 7.74 -9.24
C GLN A 176 -15.35 7.11 -8.81
N PHE A 177 -14.96 7.31 -7.55
CA PHE A 177 -13.72 6.79 -6.98
C PHE A 177 -13.93 5.54 -6.13
N SER A 178 -15.11 4.94 -6.14
CA SER A 178 -15.43 3.70 -5.44
C SER A 178 -14.93 2.47 -6.20
N ASP A 179 -14.41 1.46 -5.47
CA ASP A 179 -14.07 0.15 -6.03
C ASP A 179 -15.30 -0.64 -6.46
N ASN A 180 -16.40 -0.47 -5.73
CA ASN A 180 -17.68 -1.09 -6.02
C ASN A 180 -18.80 -0.08 -5.79
N LYS A 181 -19.29 0.50 -6.90
CA LYS A 181 -20.30 1.56 -6.90
C LYS A 181 -21.62 1.14 -6.26
N ASP A 182 -22.03 -0.12 -6.45
CA ASP A 182 -23.29 -0.63 -5.92
C ASP A 182 -23.22 -0.79 -4.39
N GLU A 183 -22.12 -1.33 -3.89
CA GLU A 183 -21.87 -1.45 -2.46
C GLU A 183 -21.74 -0.08 -1.77
N PHE A 184 -21.06 0.86 -2.43
CA PHE A 184 -20.98 2.24 -1.96
C PHE A 184 -22.38 2.87 -1.83
N GLU A 185 -23.25 2.71 -2.83
CA GLU A 185 -24.62 3.21 -2.76
C GLU A 185 -25.44 2.60 -1.61
N LEU A 186 -25.32 1.29 -1.41
CA LEU A 186 -25.98 0.60 -0.29
C LEU A 186 -25.48 1.17 1.05
N MET A 187 -24.17 1.39 1.17
CA MET A 187 -23.55 1.97 2.37
C MET A 187 -24.04 3.38 2.66
N ILE A 188 -24.17 4.23 1.64
CA ILE A 188 -24.74 5.59 1.78
C ILE A 188 -26.21 5.53 2.22
N LYS A 189 -26.98 4.54 1.77
CA LYS A 189 -28.37 4.30 2.19
C LYS A 189 -28.48 3.69 3.60
N GLY A 190 -27.37 3.39 4.28
CA GLY A 190 -27.35 2.77 5.60
C GLY A 190 -27.68 1.28 5.61
N ILE A 191 -27.64 0.63 4.44
CA ILE A 191 -27.92 -0.80 4.29
C ILE A 191 -26.58 -1.55 4.34
N LYS A 192 -26.36 -2.35 5.38
CA LYS A 192 -25.25 -3.31 5.44
C LYS A 192 -25.73 -4.67 4.92
N ARG A 193 -24.85 -5.39 4.22
CA ARG A 193 -25.06 -6.79 3.87
C ARG A 193 -25.08 -7.68 5.11
#